data_AF-A0A8T1Y7R4-F1
#
_entry.id   AF-A0A8T1Y7R4-F1
#
_cell.length_a   1.000
_cell.length_b   1.000
_cell.length_c   1.000
_cell.angle_alpha   90.00
_cell.angle_beta   90.00
_cell.angle_gamma   90.00
#
_symmetry.space_group_name_H-M   'P 1'
#
loop_
_entity.id
_entity.type
_entity.pdbx_description
1 polymer ?
#
loop_
_entity_poly.entity_id
_entity_poly.type
_entity_poly.pdbx_seq_one_letter_code
_entity_poly.pdbx_strand_id
1 'polypeptide(L)'
;MDVVAISEFGRLEIAKSSTPRQRMKKLRAWLKKNHQLAYLGLVCAMIMIISPFMLGLVSTATIFTSDAGCTDEDTYVVDTWRIFACRPTCNKSVDDYWDRDEEIDPFYTGEMPKWFSDEALTSDNKKYYVVQETELHENEWLHLFIEIAFYSKAKTNPELVEINKVVVETKEDYITEAREKLHAENAIFYISYKYTGVSSSGLAGDHKAIIRKTMDGITEHMSLEVASEHG
;
A
#
# COMPACT_ATOMS: atom_id res chain seq x y z
N MET A 1 -17.12 13.47 12.86
CA MET A 1 -16.07 12.61 12.30
C MET A 1 -16.76 11.30 12.03
N ASP A 2 -17.26 11.16 10.81
CA ASP A 2 -18.27 10.16 10.50
C ASP A 2 -17.61 8.79 10.38
N VAL A 3 -18.00 7.91 11.30
CA VAL A 3 -17.90 6.46 11.16
C VAL A 3 -18.77 6.10 9.96
N VAL A 4 -18.20 6.17 8.75
CA VAL A 4 -18.90 5.74 7.54
C VAL A 4 -19.07 4.24 7.64
N ALA A 5 -20.29 3.87 8.06
CA ALA A 5 -20.69 2.51 8.32
C ALA A 5 -20.43 1.60 7.12
N ILE A 6 -19.57 0.62 7.35
CA ILE A 6 -19.13 -0.50 6.48
C ILE A 6 -20.31 -1.49 6.24
N SER A 7 -21.56 -1.03 6.24
CA SER A 7 -22.74 -1.90 6.13
C SER A 7 -22.94 -2.45 4.70
N GLU A 8 -22.49 -1.73 3.68
CA GLU A 8 -22.54 -2.17 2.27
C GLU A 8 -21.49 -3.25 1.94
N PHE A 9 -20.40 -3.34 2.73
CA PHE A 9 -19.31 -4.29 2.53
C PHE A 9 -19.68 -5.73 2.85
N GLY A 10 -20.62 -5.94 3.78
CA GLY A 10 -21.14 -7.26 4.13
C GLY A 10 -21.81 -7.99 2.96
N ARG A 11 -22.15 -7.29 1.87
CA ARG A 11 -22.71 -7.87 0.64
C ARG A 11 -21.64 -8.27 -0.38
N LEU A 12 -20.37 -7.98 -0.13
CA LEU A 12 -19.30 -8.17 -1.09
C LEU A 12 -18.67 -9.56 -0.93
N GLU A 13 -19.08 -10.49 -1.80
CA GLU A 13 -18.51 -11.84 -1.95
C GLU A 13 -17.06 -11.84 -2.49
N ILE A 14 -16.26 -10.82 -2.21
CA ILE A 14 -14.81 -10.80 -2.48
C ILE A 14 -14.11 -11.80 -1.56
N ALA A 15 -14.51 -11.88 -0.29
CA ALA A 15 -13.97 -12.85 0.67
C ALA A 15 -14.19 -14.32 0.26
N LYS A 16 -15.24 -14.61 -0.52
CA LYS A 16 -15.61 -15.99 -0.89
C LYS A 16 -14.81 -16.57 -2.06
N SER A 17 -13.99 -15.78 -2.78
CA SER A 17 -13.14 -16.36 -3.83
C SER A 17 -11.86 -16.97 -3.24
N SER A 18 -11.47 -18.14 -3.76
CA SER A 18 -10.42 -18.99 -3.20
C SER A 18 -9.00 -18.50 -3.48
N THR A 19 -8.79 -17.60 -4.44
CA THR A 19 -7.45 -17.12 -4.82
C THR A 19 -7.32 -15.59 -4.80
N PRO A 20 -6.15 -15.02 -4.43
CA PRO A 20 -5.89 -13.57 -4.43
C PRO A 20 -6.26 -12.89 -5.76
N ARG A 21 -5.90 -13.54 -6.87
CA ARG A 21 -6.17 -13.08 -8.24
C ARG A 21 -7.66 -12.90 -8.54
N GLN A 22 -8.52 -13.78 -8.02
CA GLN A 22 -9.98 -13.64 -8.15
C GLN A 22 -10.56 -12.52 -7.28
N ARG A 23 -9.97 -12.31 -6.09
CA ARG A 23 -10.36 -11.24 -5.16
C ARG A 23 -10.06 -9.87 -5.76
N MET A 24 -8.84 -9.68 -6.28
CA MET A 24 -8.43 -8.48 -7.03
C MET A 24 -9.38 -8.15 -8.18
N LYS A 25 -9.77 -9.17 -8.97
CA LYS A 25 -10.69 -8.98 -10.10
C LYS A 25 -12.07 -8.48 -9.65
N LYS A 26 -12.60 -9.04 -8.57
CA LYS A 26 -13.90 -8.61 -8.00
C LYS A 26 -13.81 -7.22 -7.36
N LEU A 27 -12.71 -6.89 -6.68
CA LEU A 27 -12.48 -5.55 -6.14
C LEU A 27 -12.45 -4.51 -7.26
N ARG A 28 -11.66 -4.74 -8.31
CA ARG A 28 -11.59 -3.86 -9.48
C ARG A 28 -12.96 -3.65 -10.14
N ALA A 29 -13.77 -4.71 -10.25
CA ALA A 29 -15.13 -4.60 -10.79
C ALA A 29 -16.06 -3.75 -9.90
N TRP A 30 -15.95 -3.89 -8.58
CA TRP A 30 -16.74 -3.10 -7.62
C TRP A 30 -16.30 -1.63 -7.59
N LEU A 31 -15.00 -1.36 -7.61
CA LEU A 31 -14.41 -0.02 -7.70
C LEU A 31 -14.88 0.73 -8.94
N LYS A 32 -14.91 0.05 -10.10
CA LYS A 32 -15.45 0.62 -11.35
C LYS A 32 -16.94 0.98 -11.24
N LYS A 33 -17.72 0.22 -10.47
CA LYS A 33 -19.16 0.45 -10.29
C LYS A 33 -19.46 1.55 -9.25
N ASN A 34 -18.56 1.77 -8.30
CA ASN A 34 -18.75 2.68 -7.17
C ASN A 34 -17.68 3.79 -7.16
N HIS A 35 -17.55 4.51 -8.28
CA HIS A 35 -16.51 5.54 -8.49
C HIS A 35 -16.52 6.66 -7.42
N GLN A 36 -17.66 6.91 -6.78
CA GLN A 36 -17.83 7.90 -5.69
C GLN A 36 -17.25 7.41 -4.34
N LEU A 37 -16.93 6.13 -4.22
CA LEU A 37 -16.40 5.47 -3.02
C LEU A 37 -14.95 5.01 -3.21
N ALA A 38 -14.14 5.81 -3.93
CA ALA A 38 -12.75 5.50 -4.21
C ALA A 38 -11.95 5.20 -2.92
N TYR A 39 -12.20 5.97 -1.85
CA TYR A 39 -11.69 5.73 -0.51
C TYR A 39 -11.99 4.30 -0.02
N LEU A 40 -13.23 3.84 -0.19
CA LEU A 40 -13.68 2.53 0.30
C LEU A 40 -13.04 1.36 -0.46
N GLY A 41 -12.67 1.55 -1.73
CA GLY A 41 -11.91 0.53 -2.46
C GLY A 41 -10.41 0.55 -2.19
N LEU A 42 -9.82 1.71 -1.84
CA LEU A 42 -8.44 1.85 -1.31
C LEU A 42 -8.29 1.18 0.06
N VAL A 43 -9.32 1.31 0.89
CA VAL A 43 -9.45 0.56 2.15
C VAL A 43 -9.39 -0.95 1.91
N CYS A 44 -10.14 -1.47 0.93
CA CYS A 44 -10.20 -2.92 0.64
C CYS A 44 -8.94 -3.49 0.03
N ALA A 45 -8.32 -2.64 -0.76
CA ALA A 45 -6.98 -2.78 -1.19
C ALA A 45 -6.05 -3.05 0.01
N MET A 46 -5.98 -2.13 0.97
CA MET A 46 -5.05 -2.27 2.09
C MET A 46 -5.32 -3.51 2.96
N ILE A 47 -6.58 -3.94 3.07
CA ILE A 47 -6.96 -5.22 3.67
C ILE A 47 -6.23 -6.41 3.02
N MET A 48 -6.00 -6.39 1.70
CA MET A 48 -5.28 -7.47 1.01
C MET A 48 -3.77 -7.46 1.26
N ILE A 49 -3.16 -6.30 1.54
CA ILE A 49 -1.72 -6.20 1.89
C ILE A 49 -1.46 -6.80 3.28
N ILE A 50 -2.33 -6.53 4.25
CA ILE A 50 -2.22 -7.07 5.62
C ILE A 50 -2.38 -8.61 5.63
N SER A 51 -3.07 -9.20 4.64
CA SER A 51 -3.67 -10.53 4.76
C SER A 51 -3.14 -11.61 3.78
N PRO A 52 -1.93 -12.11 3.99
CA PRO A 52 -1.69 -13.56 3.93
C PRO A 52 -2.26 -14.24 5.19
N PHE A 53 -2.25 -13.55 6.35
CA PHE A 53 -2.62 -14.14 7.64
C PHE A 53 -4.14 -14.19 7.91
N MET A 54 -4.93 -13.29 7.32
CA MET A 54 -6.40 -13.25 7.49
C MET A 54 -7.16 -13.97 6.36
N LEU A 55 -6.47 -14.85 5.61
CA LEU A 55 -7.01 -15.62 4.47
C LEU A 55 -8.26 -16.47 4.78
N GLY A 56 -8.55 -16.73 6.06
CA GLY A 56 -9.69 -17.53 6.51
C GLY A 56 -10.82 -16.79 7.24
N LEU A 57 -10.72 -15.48 7.50
CA LEU A 57 -11.59 -14.81 8.50
C LEU A 57 -12.43 -13.64 8.02
N VAL A 58 -12.43 -13.28 6.74
CA VAL A 58 -13.30 -12.19 6.25
C VAL A 58 -14.76 -12.67 6.20
N SER A 59 -15.41 -12.66 7.35
CA SER A 59 -16.85 -12.82 7.53
C SER A 59 -17.57 -11.53 7.09
N THR A 60 -18.89 -11.62 6.89
CA THR A 60 -19.80 -10.56 6.42
C THR A 60 -19.85 -9.29 7.27
N ALA A 61 -19.04 -9.20 8.32
CA ALA A 61 -18.97 -8.06 9.22
C ALA A 61 -17.50 -7.90 9.64
N THR A 62 -16.79 -6.95 9.04
CA THR A 62 -15.39 -6.59 9.36
C THR A 62 -15.36 -5.13 9.76
N ILE A 63 -14.71 -4.79 10.87
CA ILE A 63 -14.45 -3.41 11.31
C ILE A 63 -13.19 -2.94 10.61
N PHE A 64 -13.27 -1.75 10.05
CA PHE A 64 -12.15 -1.07 9.42
C PHE A 64 -12.14 0.39 9.88
N THR A 65 -11.02 0.83 10.42
CA THR A 65 -10.80 2.21 10.83
C THR A 65 -9.50 2.69 10.23
N SER A 66 -9.51 3.90 9.68
CA SER A 66 -8.38 4.48 8.96
C SER A 66 -8.39 5.99 9.05
N ASP A 67 -7.21 6.60 8.95
CA ASP A 67 -7.06 8.02 8.64
C ASP A 67 -6.36 8.20 7.29
N ALA A 68 -6.48 9.41 6.74
CA ALA A 68 -5.64 9.87 5.66
C ALA A 68 -5.18 11.31 5.93
N GLY A 69 -3.94 11.61 5.57
CA GLY A 69 -3.31 12.92 5.73
C GLY A 69 -2.46 13.28 4.51
N CYS A 70 -2.06 14.54 4.41
CA CYS A 70 -1.22 15.05 3.34
C CYS A 70 -0.24 16.08 3.93
N THR A 71 1.06 15.91 3.65
CA THR A 71 2.11 16.83 4.08
C THR A 71 2.96 17.26 2.88
N ASP A 72 3.35 18.52 2.89
CA ASP A 72 4.20 19.12 1.86
C ASP A 72 5.65 19.11 2.37
N GLU A 73 6.50 18.30 1.76
CA GLU A 73 7.95 18.23 2.03
C GLU A 73 8.71 18.89 0.87
N ASP A 74 9.95 19.34 1.08
CA ASP A 74 10.74 20.09 0.10
C ASP A 74 10.77 19.48 -1.32
N THR A 75 10.73 18.15 -1.42
CA THR A 75 10.79 17.42 -2.71
C THR A 75 9.45 16.82 -3.12
N TYR A 76 8.59 16.45 -2.15
CA TYR A 76 7.44 15.59 -2.38
C TYR A 76 6.19 16.09 -1.66
N VAL A 77 5.03 15.87 -2.28
CA VAL A 77 3.77 15.80 -1.54
C VAL A 77 3.59 14.37 -1.05
N VAL A 78 3.48 14.21 0.27
CA VAL A 78 3.36 12.90 0.93
C VAL A 78 1.93 12.68 1.40
N ASP A 79 1.23 11.75 0.75
CA ASP A 79 -0.08 11.28 1.18
C ASP A 79 0.10 10.13 2.19
N THR A 80 -0.37 10.31 3.41
CA THR A 80 -0.33 9.29 4.48
C THR A 80 -1.68 8.59 4.59
N TRP A 81 -1.65 7.27 4.79
CA TRP A 81 -2.82 6.43 4.99
C TRP A 81 -2.59 5.50 6.17
N ARG A 82 -3.43 5.55 7.19
CA ARG A 82 -3.32 4.68 8.36
C ARG A 82 -4.47 3.70 8.46
N ILE A 83 -4.21 2.55 9.05
CA ILE A 83 -5.18 1.50 9.38
C ILE A 83 -4.99 1.18 10.83
N PHE A 84 -6.09 1.13 11.56
CA PHE A 84 -6.14 0.89 13.01
C PHE A 84 -6.88 -0.41 13.34
N ALA A 85 -7.69 -0.92 12.42
CA ALA A 85 -8.36 -2.20 12.58
C ALA A 85 -8.70 -2.82 11.23
N CYS A 86 -8.60 -4.14 11.15
CA CYS A 86 -9.05 -4.93 10.00
C CYS A 86 -9.41 -6.35 10.47
N ARG A 87 -10.58 -6.49 11.10
CA ARG A 87 -11.00 -7.75 11.73
C ARG A 87 -12.50 -7.97 11.73
N PRO A 88 -13.00 -9.20 11.89
CA PRO A 88 -14.42 -9.45 12.09
C PRO A 88 -15.02 -8.58 13.19
N THR A 89 -16.27 -8.15 13.04
CA THR A 89 -16.97 -7.38 14.05
C THR A 89 -16.96 -8.11 15.38
N CYS A 90 -16.48 -7.44 16.40
CA CYS A 90 -16.45 -7.92 17.76
C CYS A 90 -16.63 -6.74 18.72
N ASN A 91 -16.83 -7.04 20.00
CA ASN A 91 -17.03 -6.02 21.04
C ASN A 91 -15.73 -5.36 21.50
N LYS A 92 -14.59 -5.65 20.87
CA LYS A 92 -13.30 -5.02 21.18
C LYS A 92 -13.26 -3.63 20.55
N SER A 93 -12.96 -2.62 21.36
CA SER A 93 -12.69 -1.26 20.87
C SER A 93 -11.53 -1.29 19.86
N VAL A 94 -11.61 -0.39 18.88
CA VAL A 94 -10.48 -0.08 18.02
C VAL A 94 -9.52 0.76 18.83
N ASP A 95 -8.25 0.39 18.83
CA ASP A 95 -7.18 1.25 19.30
C ASP A 95 -6.86 2.18 18.13
N ASP A 96 -7.05 3.48 18.29
CA ASP A 96 -6.74 4.48 17.27
C ASP A 96 -5.50 5.30 17.63
N TYR A 97 -4.78 4.89 18.67
CA TYR A 97 -3.51 5.49 19.05
C TYR A 97 -2.41 5.05 18.07
N TRP A 98 -1.68 6.03 17.52
CA TRP A 98 -0.50 5.80 16.69
C TRP A 98 0.64 6.66 17.19
N ASP A 99 1.59 6.04 17.87
CA ASP A 99 2.83 6.69 18.25
C ASP A 99 3.88 6.48 17.17
N ARG A 100 4.12 7.53 16.37
CA ARG A 100 5.12 7.47 15.31
C ARG A 100 6.53 7.42 15.89
N ASP A 101 6.80 8.07 17.01
CA ASP A 101 8.17 8.42 17.41
C ASP A 101 8.75 7.45 18.44
N GLU A 102 7.91 6.75 19.21
CA GLU A 102 8.37 5.80 20.24
C GLU A 102 8.57 4.38 19.72
N GLU A 103 7.65 3.87 18.88
CA GLU A 103 7.60 2.45 18.49
C GLU A 103 8.24 2.15 17.13
N ILE A 104 8.44 3.16 16.29
CA ILE A 104 8.97 3.01 14.93
C ILE A 104 10.38 3.58 14.87
N ASP A 105 11.30 2.82 14.27
CA ASP A 105 12.69 3.26 14.12
C ASP A 105 12.79 4.60 13.37
N PRO A 106 13.62 5.55 13.82
CA PRO A 106 13.79 6.85 13.16
C PRO A 106 14.12 6.79 11.67
N PHE A 107 14.73 5.70 11.21
CA PHE A 107 14.95 5.44 9.78
C PHE A 107 13.64 5.45 8.96
N TYR A 108 12.53 5.02 9.56
CA TYR A 108 11.21 4.93 8.95
C TYR A 108 10.26 6.07 9.36
N THR A 109 10.69 7.04 10.16
CA THR A 109 9.82 8.15 10.61
C THR A 109 10.25 9.52 10.12
N GLY A 110 11.50 9.65 9.65
CA GLY A 110 12.03 10.89 9.07
C GLY A 110 11.47 11.25 7.70
N GLU A 111 12.03 12.30 7.08
CA GLU A 111 11.65 12.77 5.74
C GLU A 111 11.66 11.65 4.70
N MET A 112 10.77 11.74 3.72
CA MET A 112 10.71 10.75 2.64
C MET A 112 12.03 10.74 1.86
N PRO A 113 12.68 9.58 1.65
CA PRO A 113 13.93 9.54 0.92
C PRO A 113 13.72 9.99 -0.53
N LYS A 114 14.80 10.48 -1.13
CA LYS A 114 14.84 10.77 -2.56
C LYS A 114 14.93 9.48 -3.36
N TRP A 115 14.45 9.53 -4.59
CA TRP A 115 14.64 8.44 -5.54
C TRP A 115 16.14 8.08 -5.66
N PHE A 116 16.48 6.80 -5.56
CA PHE A 116 17.86 6.33 -5.61
C PHE A 116 18.48 6.47 -7.02
N SER A 117 19.80 6.58 -7.10
CA SER A 117 20.54 6.50 -8.38
C SER A 117 20.93 5.06 -8.69
N ASP A 118 21.14 4.72 -9.97
CA ASP A 118 21.55 3.36 -10.35
C ASP A 118 22.91 2.99 -9.75
N GLU A 119 23.80 3.95 -9.52
CA GLU A 119 25.08 3.75 -8.84
C GLU A 119 24.87 3.33 -7.37
N ALA A 120 23.90 3.94 -6.68
CA ALA A 120 23.57 3.59 -5.29
C ALA A 120 23.20 2.11 -5.16
N LEU A 121 22.41 1.57 -6.11
CA LEU A 121 22.05 0.15 -6.15
C LEU A 121 23.27 -0.77 -6.30
N THR A 122 24.28 -0.36 -7.07
CA THR A 122 25.49 -1.17 -7.28
C THR A 122 26.46 -1.12 -6.12
N SER A 123 26.49 0.01 -5.40
CA SER A 123 27.44 0.24 -4.30
C SER A 123 27.00 -0.38 -2.97
N ASP A 124 25.69 -0.47 -2.73
CA ASP A 124 25.13 -0.88 -1.44
C ASP A 124 24.11 -2.02 -1.62
N ASN A 125 24.61 -3.16 -2.11
CA ASN A 125 23.80 -4.34 -2.44
C ASN A 125 23.18 -5.03 -1.21
N LYS A 126 23.55 -4.63 0.01
CA LYS A 126 22.96 -5.14 1.25
C LYS A 126 21.75 -4.33 1.68
N LYS A 127 21.76 -3.03 1.39
CA LYS A 127 20.67 -2.12 1.72
C LYS A 127 19.45 -2.36 0.86
N TYR A 128 19.67 -2.51 -0.45
CA TYR A 128 18.62 -2.62 -1.46
C TYR A 128 18.38 -4.05 -1.93
N TYR A 129 17.11 -4.43 -2.07
CA TYR A 129 16.69 -5.64 -2.77
C TYR A 129 15.90 -5.29 -4.03
N VAL A 130 16.36 -5.78 -5.18
CA VAL A 130 15.62 -5.66 -6.45
C VAL A 130 14.73 -6.88 -6.61
N VAL A 131 13.42 -6.67 -6.62
CA VAL A 131 12.43 -7.75 -6.70
C VAL A 131 12.46 -8.38 -8.09
N GLN A 132 12.51 -9.70 -8.16
CA GLN A 132 12.53 -10.43 -9.43
C GLN A 132 11.14 -10.47 -10.07
N GLU A 133 11.09 -10.59 -11.40
CA GLU A 133 9.82 -10.62 -12.14
C GLU A 133 8.88 -11.73 -11.66
N THR A 134 9.41 -12.91 -11.32
CA THR A 134 8.62 -14.03 -10.77
C THR A 134 7.98 -13.65 -9.44
N GLU A 135 8.69 -12.93 -8.58
CA GLU A 135 8.20 -12.48 -7.28
C GLU A 135 7.15 -11.38 -7.42
N LEU A 136 7.23 -10.53 -8.45
CA LEU A 136 6.18 -9.54 -8.75
C LEU A 136 4.83 -10.23 -9.04
N HIS A 137 4.86 -11.38 -9.72
CA HIS A 137 3.66 -12.16 -10.02
C HIS A 137 3.10 -12.91 -8.80
N GLU A 138 3.97 -13.32 -7.87
CA GLU A 138 3.59 -13.96 -6.61
C GLU A 138 3.06 -12.94 -5.58
N ASN A 139 3.58 -11.72 -5.62
CA ASN A 139 3.25 -10.63 -4.71
C ASN A 139 2.28 -9.63 -5.36
N GLU A 140 1.06 -10.10 -5.67
CA GLU A 140 0.03 -9.28 -6.32
C GLU A 140 -0.33 -8.00 -5.53
N TRP A 141 -0.04 -7.95 -4.22
CA TRP A 141 -0.20 -6.77 -3.39
C TRP A 141 0.73 -5.60 -3.78
N LEU A 142 1.83 -5.85 -4.52
CA LEU A 142 2.66 -4.78 -5.08
C LEU A 142 1.94 -3.98 -6.18
N HIS A 143 1.05 -4.63 -6.94
CA HIS A 143 0.19 -3.89 -7.87
C HIS A 143 -0.69 -2.90 -7.14
N LEU A 144 -1.06 -3.23 -5.91
CA LEU A 144 -1.92 -2.36 -5.16
C LEU A 144 -1.20 -1.11 -4.65
N PHE A 145 0.05 -1.24 -4.22
CA PHE A 145 0.90 -0.09 -3.90
C PHE A 145 0.93 0.91 -5.06
N ILE A 146 0.98 0.42 -6.29
CA ILE A 146 0.92 1.25 -7.49
C ILE A 146 -0.45 1.88 -7.69
N GLU A 147 -1.53 1.14 -7.45
CA GLU A 147 -2.89 1.70 -7.54
C GLU A 147 -3.09 2.84 -6.51
N ILE A 148 -2.56 2.67 -5.28
CA ILE A 148 -2.57 3.72 -4.24
C ILE A 148 -1.70 4.91 -4.66
N ALA A 149 -0.50 4.66 -5.19
CA ALA A 149 0.40 5.72 -5.67
C ALA A 149 -0.21 6.53 -6.81
N PHE A 150 -0.79 5.86 -7.80
CA PHE A 150 -1.48 6.51 -8.89
C PHE A 150 -2.68 7.30 -8.40
N TYR A 151 -3.47 6.73 -7.48
CA TYR A 151 -4.61 7.45 -6.90
C TYR A 151 -4.17 8.69 -6.14
N SER A 152 -3.09 8.60 -5.35
CA SER A 152 -2.53 9.75 -4.60
C SER A 152 -2.22 10.92 -5.53
N LYS A 153 -1.66 10.62 -6.72
CA LYS A 153 -1.35 11.62 -7.76
C LYS A 153 -2.56 12.11 -8.57
N ALA A 154 -3.38 11.18 -9.07
CA ALA A 154 -4.40 11.47 -10.09
C ALA A 154 -5.81 11.63 -9.52
N LYS A 155 -6.00 11.28 -8.24
CA LYS A 155 -7.29 11.17 -7.53
C LYS A 155 -8.34 10.38 -8.32
N THR A 156 -7.89 9.43 -9.14
CA THR A 156 -8.70 8.59 -10.01
C THR A 156 -8.16 7.16 -10.02
N ASN A 157 -9.02 6.20 -10.33
CA ASN A 157 -8.60 4.79 -10.38
C ASN A 157 -7.82 4.51 -11.67
N PRO A 158 -6.66 3.83 -11.57
CA PRO A 158 -5.93 3.47 -12.77
C PRO A 158 -6.65 2.35 -13.53
N GLU A 159 -6.71 2.47 -14.85
CA GLU A 159 -7.31 1.45 -15.71
C GLU A 159 -6.33 0.32 -16.05
N LEU A 160 -5.07 0.68 -16.33
CA LEU A 160 -4.00 -0.23 -16.73
C LEU A 160 -2.66 0.33 -16.21
N VAL A 161 -1.99 -0.45 -15.37
CA VAL A 161 -0.65 -0.15 -14.88
C VAL A 161 0.25 -1.37 -14.98
N GLU A 162 1.44 -1.17 -15.51
CA GLU A 162 2.48 -2.19 -15.65
C GLU A 162 3.63 -1.87 -14.69
N ILE A 163 4.05 -2.85 -13.89
CA ILE A 163 5.18 -2.71 -12.98
C ILE A 163 6.46 -2.89 -13.79
N ASN A 164 7.35 -1.90 -13.78
CA ASN A 164 8.63 -2.01 -14.48
C ASN A 164 9.73 -2.52 -13.55
N LYS A 165 9.83 -1.96 -12.34
CA LYS A 165 10.86 -2.31 -11.35
C LYS A 165 10.38 -1.96 -9.95
N VAL A 166 10.64 -2.87 -9.00
CA VAL A 166 10.45 -2.63 -7.57
C VAL A 166 11.78 -2.84 -6.87
N VAL A 167 12.17 -1.86 -6.06
CA VAL A 167 13.30 -1.96 -5.15
C VAL A 167 12.81 -1.75 -3.73
N VAL A 168 13.26 -2.61 -2.82
CA VAL A 168 12.92 -2.57 -1.40
C VAL A 168 14.16 -2.17 -0.60
N GLU A 169 13.99 -1.19 0.27
CA GLU A 169 14.99 -0.73 1.22
C GLU A 169 14.48 -0.96 2.63
N THR A 170 15.36 -1.51 3.46
CA THR A 170 15.11 -1.72 4.88
C THR A 170 16.35 -1.33 5.67
N LYS A 171 16.16 -0.96 6.93
CA LYS A 171 17.25 -0.76 7.90
C LYS A 171 17.90 -2.09 8.27
N GLU A 172 17.11 -3.16 8.33
CA GLU A 172 17.54 -4.46 8.83
C GLU A 172 18.52 -5.11 7.84
N ASP A 173 19.65 -5.56 8.38
CA ASP A 173 20.60 -6.42 7.70
C ASP A 173 20.10 -7.87 7.78
N TYR A 174 19.36 -8.30 6.75
CA TYR A 174 18.86 -9.66 6.67
C TYR A 174 20.01 -10.66 6.47
N ILE A 175 20.17 -11.55 7.45
CA ILE A 175 21.31 -12.47 7.54
C ILE A 175 21.18 -13.63 6.52
N THR A 176 19.94 -14.02 6.20
CA THR A 176 19.65 -15.23 5.41
C THR A 176 19.50 -14.94 3.92
N GLU A 177 18.46 -14.20 3.50
CA GLU A 177 18.19 -13.97 2.09
C GLU A 177 17.62 -12.58 1.84
N ALA A 178 18.15 -11.87 0.82
CA ALA A 178 17.74 -10.50 0.52
C ALA A 178 16.24 -10.36 0.19
N ARG A 179 15.60 -11.43 -0.29
CA ARG A 179 14.15 -11.48 -0.55
C ARG A 179 13.28 -11.30 0.70
N GLU A 180 13.82 -11.57 1.89
CA GLU A 180 13.10 -11.37 3.15
C GLU A 180 12.74 -9.89 3.36
N LYS A 181 13.52 -8.95 2.78
CA LYS A 181 13.20 -7.51 2.76
C LYS A 181 11.83 -7.22 2.17
N LEU A 182 11.41 -7.97 1.15
CA LEU A 182 10.10 -7.79 0.50
C LEU A 182 8.93 -7.98 1.46
N HIS A 183 9.11 -8.82 2.49
CA HIS A 183 8.10 -9.15 3.48
C HIS A 183 8.34 -8.48 4.84
N ALA A 184 9.29 -7.54 4.91
CA ALA A 184 9.57 -6.79 6.12
C ALA A 184 8.32 -6.07 6.65
N GLU A 185 8.22 -5.97 7.98
CA GLU A 185 7.14 -5.20 8.62
C GLU A 185 7.25 -3.73 8.20
N ASN A 186 8.44 -3.15 8.39
CA ASN A 186 8.79 -1.80 7.98
C ASN A 186 9.68 -1.84 6.74
N ALA A 187 9.35 -1.08 5.71
CA ALA A 187 10.12 -1.03 4.47
C ALA A 187 9.80 0.22 3.64
N ILE A 188 10.76 0.62 2.82
CA ILE A 188 10.59 1.65 1.81
C ILE A 188 10.65 0.99 0.43
N PHE A 189 9.61 1.22 -0.36
CA PHE A 189 9.43 0.67 -1.69
C PHE A 189 9.60 1.76 -2.73
N TYR A 190 10.49 1.53 -3.68
CA TYR A 190 10.69 2.38 -4.83
C TYR A 190 10.16 1.65 -6.04
N ILE A 191 9.08 2.17 -6.61
CA ILE A 191 8.34 1.50 -7.67
C ILE A 191 8.35 2.37 -8.92
N SER A 192 8.90 1.83 -9.99
CA SER A 192 8.73 2.40 -11.33
C SER A 192 7.67 1.62 -12.07
N TYR A 193 6.76 2.34 -12.73
CA TYR A 193 5.62 1.76 -13.39
C TYR A 193 5.21 2.59 -14.60
N LYS A 194 4.56 1.94 -15.55
CA LYS A 194 4.04 2.59 -16.75
C LYS A 194 2.53 2.64 -16.71
N TYR A 195 1.97 3.84 -16.86
CA TYR A 195 0.54 4.04 -17.04
C TYR A 195 0.22 4.15 -18.53
N THR A 196 -0.61 3.23 -19.02
CA THR A 196 -1.02 3.16 -20.44
C THR A 196 -2.47 3.58 -20.65
N GLY A 197 -3.12 4.11 -19.62
CA GLY A 197 -4.51 4.55 -19.71
C GLY A 197 -4.71 5.69 -20.70
N VAL A 198 -5.83 5.64 -21.42
CA VAL A 198 -6.22 6.61 -22.46
C VAL A 198 -6.80 7.86 -21.78
N SER A 199 -6.05 8.48 -20.87
CA SER A 199 -6.55 9.67 -20.17
C SER A 199 -6.20 10.95 -20.94
N SER A 200 -7.14 11.88 -20.99
CA SER A 200 -6.92 13.27 -21.41
C SER A 200 -6.07 14.09 -20.43
N SER A 201 -5.63 13.49 -19.32
CA SER A 201 -4.94 14.16 -18.21
C SER A 201 -3.42 14.29 -18.40
N GLY A 202 -2.85 13.79 -19.49
CA GLY A 202 -1.40 13.84 -19.74
C GLY A 202 -0.57 12.91 -18.84
N LEU A 203 -1.22 12.10 -17.99
CA LEU A 203 -0.58 11.16 -17.07
C LEU A 203 -0.14 9.84 -17.75
N ALA A 204 -0.15 9.73 -19.08
CA ALA A 204 0.36 8.54 -19.76
C ALA A 204 1.89 8.54 -19.79
N GLY A 205 2.51 7.41 -19.49
CA GLY A 205 3.96 7.27 -19.53
C GLY A 205 4.56 6.60 -18.30
N ASP A 206 5.85 6.83 -18.12
CA ASP A 206 6.62 6.27 -17.01
C ASP A 206 6.48 7.13 -15.77
N HIS A 207 6.30 6.45 -14.64
CA HIS A 207 6.14 7.06 -13.33
C HIS A 207 7.01 6.37 -12.29
N LYS A 208 7.21 7.09 -11.20
CA LYS A 208 7.94 6.66 -10.02
C LYS A 208 7.09 6.96 -8.79
N ALA A 209 7.13 6.06 -7.83
CA ALA A 209 6.50 6.25 -6.53
C ALA A 209 7.41 5.71 -5.44
N ILE A 210 7.52 6.46 -4.35
CA ILE A 210 8.20 6.04 -3.13
C ILE A 210 7.11 5.80 -2.10
N ILE A 211 7.07 4.59 -1.55
CA ILE A 211 6.06 4.18 -0.58
C ILE A 211 6.78 3.69 0.66
N ARG A 212 6.54 4.35 1.79
CA ARG A 212 7.00 3.87 3.08
C ARG A 212 5.87 3.13 3.78
N LYS A 213 6.12 1.88 4.15
CA LYS A 213 5.23 1.05 4.96
C LYS A 213 5.80 0.97 6.37
N THR A 214 4.97 1.26 7.36
CA THR A 214 5.32 1.11 8.77
C THR A 214 4.24 0.41 9.59
N MET A 215 4.68 -0.28 10.62
CA MET A 215 3.92 -0.99 11.64
C MET A 215 4.44 -0.54 13.01
N ASP A 216 3.56 -0.23 13.94
CA ASP A 216 3.88 0.23 15.32
C ASP A 216 3.90 -0.92 16.35
N GLY A 217 3.87 -2.18 15.88
CA GLY A 217 3.82 -3.37 16.72
C GLY A 217 2.41 -3.73 17.24
N ILE A 218 1.41 -2.86 17.07
CA ILE A 218 0.01 -3.18 17.38
C ILE A 218 -0.54 -4.03 16.22
N THR A 219 -1.18 -5.15 16.56
CA THR A 219 -1.78 -6.01 15.52
C THR A 219 -2.86 -5.25 14.76
N GLU A 220 -2.87 -5.38 13.43
CA GLU A 220 -3.77 -4.70 12.48
C GLU A 220 -3.40 -3.25 12.14
N HIS A 221 -2.51 -2.63 12.93
CA HIS A 221 -2.05 -1.28 12.68
C HIS A 221 -1.07 -1.24 11.50
N MET A 222 -1.30 -0.34 10.54
CA MET A 222 -0.39 -0.15 9.40
C MET A 222 -0.49 1.28 8.90
N SER A 223 0.65 1.89 8.56
CA SER A 223 0.73 3.17 7.87
C SER A 223 1.42 3.01 6.53
N LEU A 224 0.86 3.65 5.50
CA LEU A 224 1.46 3.81 4.19
C LEU A 224 1.61 5.30 3.89
N GLU A 225 2.85 5.73 3.68
CA GLU A 225 3.17 7.07 3.20
C GLU A 225 3.57 7.00 1.74
N VAL A 226 2.97 7.83 0.91
CA VAL A 226 3.13 7.79 -0.55
C VAL A 226 3.65 9.13 -1.03
N ALA A 227 4.88 9.12 -1.52
CA ALA A 227 5.52 10.28 -2.08
C ALA A 227 5.14 10.47 -3.54
N SER A 228 4.69 11.68 -3.87
CA SER A 228 4.52 12.13 -5.25
C SER A 228 5.38 13.37 -5.49
N GLU A 229 6.15 13.38 -6.58
CA GLU A 229 6.87 14.58 -7.00
C GLU A 229 5.87 15.69 -7.32
N HIS A 230 6.26 16.93 -6.99
CA HIS A 230 5.54 18.12 -7.40
C HIS A 230 5.30 18.10 -8.92
N GLY A 231 4.02 18.16 -9.31
CA GLY A 231 3.59 18.18 -10.70
C GLY A 231 3.80 19.53 -11.38
#